data_AF-A0A855XV79-F1
#
_entry.id   AF-A0A855XV79-F1
#
_cell.length_a   1.000
_cell.length_b   1.000
_cell.length_c   1.000
_cell.angle_alpha   90.00
_cell.angle_beta   90.00
_cell.angle_gamma   90.00
#
_symmetry.space_group_name_H-M   'P 1'
#
loop_
_entity.id
_entity.type
_entity.pdbx_description
1 polymer ?
#
loop_
_entity_poly.entity_id
_entity_poly.type
_entity_poly.pdbx_seq_one_letter_code
_entity_poly.pdbx_strand_id
1 'polypeptide(L)' 'MRVASETYDYEPFDNTDHTMKQIADAIRHKGYGKDVREAIAQGFEKIDSDLARITIKNKQLQNALGLSDDDLNNL' A
#
# COMPACT_ATOMS: atom_id res chain seq x y z
N MET A 1 -13.86 24.08 -28.85
CA MET A 1 -13.06 22.86 -28.73
C MET A 1 -12.53 22.80 -27.31
N ARG A 2 -13.05 21.91 -26.46
CA ARG A 2 -12.57 21.75 -25.08
C ARG A 2 -11.32 20.88 -25.15
N VAL A 3 -10.16 21.47 -24.84
CA VAL A 3 -8.93 20.72 -24.57
C VAL A 3 -9.21 19.84 -23.35
N ALA A 4 -9.36 18.53 -23.57
CA ALA A 4 -9.25 17.58 -22.47
C ALA A 4 -7.84 17.77 -21.90
N SER A 5 -7.72 18.15 -20.62
CA SER A 5 -6.40 18.15 -20.01
C SER A 5 -5.93 16.70 -20.03
N GLU A 6 -4.72 16.45 -20.53
CA GLU A 6 -4.07 15.13 -20.66
C GLU A 6 -3.88 14.39 -19.31
N THR A 7 -4.52 14.88 -18.25
CA THR A 7 -4.41 14.46 -16.85
C THR A 7 -5.68 13.81 -16.31
N TYR A 8 -6.81 13.85 -17.03
CA TYR A 8 -8.03 13.17 -16.58
C TYR A 8 -8.14 11.79 -17.21
N ASP A 9 -7.87 10.77 -16.38
CA ASP A 9 -7.99 9.37 -16.75
C ASP A 9 -9.48 8.99 -16.75
N TYR A 10 -9.98 8.55 -17.91
CA TYR A 10 -11.38 8.12 -18.09
C TYR A 10 -11.54 6.61 -17.91
N GLU A 11 -10.45 5.88 -17.65
CA GLU A 11 -10.53 4.45 -17.38
C GLU A 11 -11.29 4.22 -16.05
N PRO A 12 -12.25 3.29 -16.02
CA PRO A 12 -12.93 2.93 -14.79
C PRO A 12 -11.90 2.42 -13.78
N PHE A 13 -12.04 2.86 -12.54
CA PHE A 13 -11.20 2.39 -11.45
C PHE A 13 -11.34 0.87 -11.30
N ASP A 14 -10.23 0.15 -11.49
CA ASP A 14 -10.18 -1.29 -11.27
C ASP A 14 -10.24 -1.54 -9.76
N ASN A 15 -11.28 -2.27 -9.32
CA ASN A 15 -11.51 -2.61 -7.91
C ASN A 15 -10.70 -3.86 -7.48
N THR A 16 -9.67 -4.24 -8.23
CA THR A 16 -8.80 -5.34 -7.80
C THR A 16 -7.93 -4.89 -6.62
N ASP A 17 -7.80 -5.77 -5.62
CA ASP A 17 -6.90 -5.54 -4.51
C ASP A 17 -5.45 -5.52 -5.04
N HIS A 18 -4.85 -4.33 -5.04
CA HIS A 18 -3.46 -4.15 -5.44
C HIS A 18 -2.54 -4.23 -4.23
N THR A 19 -1.42 -4.93 -4.38
CA THR A 19 -0.31 -4.84 -3.42
C THR A 19 0.25 -3.41 -3.40
N MET A 20 0.85 -3.01 -2.27
CA MET A 20 1.46 -1.68 -2.12
C MET A 20 2.52 -1.40 -3.20
N LYS A 21 3.22 -2.44 -3.68
CA LYS A 21 4.16 -2.35 -4.80
C LYS A 21 3.46 -2.03 -6.14
N GLN A 22 2.36 -2.71 -6.43
CA GLN A 22 1.57 -2.43 -7.65
C GLN A 22 1.01 -1.00 -7.65
N ILE A 23 0.62 -0.48 -6.48
CA ILE A 23 0.16 0.91 -6.33
C ILE A 23 1.32 1.88 -6.57
N ALA A 24 2.49 1.65 -5.96
CA ALA A 24 3.68 2.46 -6.15
C ALA A 24 4.08 2.55 -7.63
N ASP A 25 4.09 1.41 -8.33
CA ASP A 25 4.39 1.35 -9.75
C ASP A 25 3.35 2.04 -10.60
N ALA A 26 2.05 1.85 -10.33
CA ALA A 26 0.99 2.57 -11.04
C ALA A 26 1.14 4.09 -10.92
N ILE A 27 1.48 4.58 -9.72
CA ILE A 27 1.66 6.01 -9.46
C ILE A 27 2.82 6.59 -10.24
N ARG A 28 3.94 5.87 -10.39
CA ARG A 28 5.09 6.28 -11.22
C ARG A 28 4.74 6.52 -12.69
N HIS A 29 3.66 5.89 -13.19
CA HIS A 29 3.20 6.00 -14.57
C HIS A 29 2.04 6.98 -14.79
N LYS A 30 1.48 7.60 -13.72
CA LYS A 30 0.42 8.62 -13.85
C LYS A 30 1.00 10.00 -14.22
N GLY A 31 0.15 10.89 -14.74
CA GLY A 31 0.52 12.24 -15.20
C GLY A 31 0.96 13.25 -14.11
N TYR A 32 1.26 12.81 -12.88
CA TYR A 32 1.78 13.69 -11.82
C TYR A 32 3.25 14.09 -12.08
N GLY A 33 3.72 15.18 -11.48
CA GLY A 33 5.16 15.53 -11.52
C GLY A 33 6.04 14.43 -10.92
N LYS A 34 7.23 14.19 -11.48
CA LYS A 34 8.15 13.10 -11.07
C LYS A 34 8.39 13.04 -9.56
N ASP A 35 8.66 14.19 -8.94
CA ASP A 35 8.98 14.27 -7.51
C ASP A 35 7.79 13.87 -6.63
N VAL A 36 6.58 14.24 -7.05
CA VAL A 36 5.34 13.88 -6.36
C VAL A 36 5.09 12.37 -6.47
N ARG A 37 5.27 11.78 -7.66
CA ARG A 37 5.09 10.33 -7.85
C ARG A 37 6.06 9.52 -7.01
N GLU A 38 7.32 9.93 -7.01
CA GLU A 38 8.36 9.20 -6.30
C GLU A 38 8.17 9.28 -4.78
N ALA A 39 7.81 10.45 -4.25
CA ALA A 39 7.48 10.60 -2.83
C ALA A 39 6.30 9.72 -2.41
N ILE A 40 5.26 9.64 -3.25
CA ILE A 40 4.08 8.80 -2.96
C ILE A 40 4.46 7.31 -3.05
N ALA A 41 5.18 6.91 -4.10
CA ALA A 41 5.62 5.53 -4.29
C ALA A 41 6.49 5.03 -3.11
N GLN A 42 7.44 5.85 -2.67
CA GLN A 42 8.26 5.55 -1.48
C GLN A 42 7.41 5.48 -0.20
N GLY A 43 6.37 6.30 -0.08
CA GLY A 43 5.41 6.23 1.02
C GLY A 43 4.72 4.86 1.10
N PHE A 44 4.26 4.33 -0.02
CA PHE A 44 3.65 3.00 -0.08
C PHE A 44 4.63 1.87 0.26
N GLU A 45 5.85 1.92 -0.28
CA GLU A 45 6.91 0.94 0.03
C GLU A 45 7.32 0.97 1.52
N LYS A 46 7.32 2.16 2.12
CA LYS A 46 7.57 2.36 3.55
C LYS A 46 6.47 1.73 4.41
N ILE A 47 5.20 1.93 4.05
CA ILE A 47 4.05 1.35 4.76
C ILE A 47 4.11 -0.18 4.69
N ASP A 48 4.35 -0.76 3.53
CA ASP A 48 4.49 -2.22 3.34
C ASP A 48 5.58 -2.81 4.26
N SER A 49 6.74 -2.14 4.31
CA SER A 49 7.86 -2.53 5.17
C SER A 49 7.55 -2.43 6.66
N ASP A 50 6.85 -1.38 7.08
CA ASP A 50 6.46 -1.20 8.48
C ASP A 50 5.40 -2.24 8.90
N LEU A 51 4.44 -2.55 8.03
CA LEU A 51 3.44 -3.59 8.25
C LEU A 51 4.10 -4.96 8.41
N ALA A 52 5.03 -5.33 7.53
CA ALA A 52 5.78 -6.59 7.64
C ALA A 52 6.52 -6.67 8.99
N ARG A 53 7.13 -5.56 9.42
CA ARG A 53 7.83 -5.49 10.71
C ARG A 53 6.88 -5.64 11.90
N ILE A 54 5.70 -5.03 11.85
CA ILE A 54 4.68 -5.15 12.90
C ILE A 54 4.20 -6.60 12.99
N THR A 55 3.90 -7.25 11.88
CA THR A 55 3.49 -8.66 11.84
C THR A 55 4.54 -9.56 12.49
N ILE A 56 5.83 -9.37 12.17
CA ILE A 56 6.92 -10.14 12.79
C ILE A 56 6.98 -9.89 14.30
N LYS A 57 6.91 -8.63 14.73
CA LYS A 57 6.94 -8.27 16.16
C LYS A 57 5.74 -8.86 16.92
N ASN A 58 4.56 -8.78 16.35
CA ASN A 58 3.35 -9.36 16.95
C ASN A 58 3.49 -10.88 17.09
N LYS A 59 4.03 -11.57 16.09
CA LYS A 59 4.31 -13.01 16.18
C LYS A 59 5.35 -13.34 17.26
N GLN A 60 6.39 -12.51 17.40
CA GLN A 60 7.37 -12.67 18.48
C GLN A 60 6.74 -12.46 19.86
N LEU A 61 5.87 -11.46 20.01
CA LEU A 61 5.14 -11.18 21.25
C LEU A 61 4.15 -12.30 21.59
N GLN A 62 3.38 -12.79 20.62
CA GLN A 62 2.49 -13.96 20.77
C GLN A 62 3.25 -15.15 21.35
N ASN A 63 4.38 -15.50 20.73
CA ASN A 63 5.23 -16.60 21.18
C ASN A 63 5.80 -16.37 22.59
N ALA A 64 6.22 -15.14 22.90
CA ALA A 64 6.76 -14.79 24.21
C ALA A 64 5.71 -14.84 25.33
N LEU A 65 4.46 -14.52 25.00
CA LEU A 65 3.32 -14.56 25.92
C LEU A 65 2.63 -15.93 25.97
N GLY A 66 3.01 -16.87 25.11
CA GLY A 66 2.38 -18.19 25.02
C GLY A 66 0.94 -18.16 24.51
N LEU A 67 0.55 -17.11 23.79
CA LEU A 67 -0.79 -16.96 23.22
C LEU A 67 -0.89 -17.72 21.90
N SER A 68 -1.97 -18.48 21.73
CA SER A 68 -2.33 -19.10 20.46
C SER A 68 -3.13 -18.13 19.58
N ASP A 69 -3.24 -18.43 18.29
CA ASP A 69 -4.11 -17.68 17.38
C ASP A 69 -5.59 -17.73 17.82
N ASP A 70 -6.00 -18.83 18.47
CA ASP A 70 -7.35 -18.99 19.02
C ASP A 70 -7.59 -18.06 20.22
N ASP A 71 -6.57 -17.78 21.03
CA ASP A 71 -6.69 -16.85 22.16
C ASP A 71 -6.87 -15.40 21.68
N LEU A 72 -6.30 -15.06 20.52
CA LEU A 72 -6.41 -13.72 19.93
C LEU A 72 -7.72 -13.49 19.17
N ASN A 73 -8.26 -14.51 18.52
CA ASN A 73 -9.51 -14.40 17.79
C ASN A 73 -10.75 -14.33 18.69
N ASN A 74 -10.59 -14.62 19.99
CA ASN A 74 -11.66 -14.62 21.00
C ASN A 74 -11.57 -13.45 22.01
N LEU A 75 -10.74 -12.44 21.73
CA LEU A 75 -10.69 -11.15 22.45
C LEU A 75 -11.71 -10.15 21.89
#